data_AF-A0A9W6PBI3-F1
#
_entry.id   AF-A0A9W6PBI3-F1
#
_cell.length_a   1.000
_cell.length_b   1.000
_cell.length_c   1.000
_cell.angle_alpha   90.00
_cell.angle_beta   90.00
_cell.angle_gamma   90.00
#
_symmetry.space_group_name_H-M   'P 1'
#
loop_
_entity.id
_entity.type
_entity.pdbx_description
1 polymer ?
#
loop_
_entity_poly.entity_id
_entity_poly.type
_entity_poly.pdbx_seq_one_letter_code
_entity_poly.pdbx_strand_id
1 'polypeptide(L)'
;MSHNDLLQTEQANATARAAMESAYNTCNRSYQFVDGIRDNVRVNWGGAASRTYLEALALWLEELRLITNGMNEMVGAFGGTVQEMAQMEDQAIMEGSSWLKELNPNQAG
;
A
#
# COMPACT_ATOMS: atom_id res chain seq x y z
N MET A 1 5.08 22.50 13.31
CA MET A 1 3.97 21.94 12.50
C MET A 1 2.69 22.21 13.26
N SER A 2 1.66 22.78 12.64
CA SER A 2 0.42 23.10 13.37
C SER A 2 -0.42 21.82 13.56
N HIS A 3 -1.26 21.76 14.60
CA HIS A 3 -2.16 20.62 14.85
C HIS A 3 -3.06 20.29 13.64
N ASN A 4 -3.36 21.28 12.81
CA ASN A 4 -4.17 21.11 11.60
C ASN A 4 -3.38 20.41 10.47
N ASP A 5 -2.07 20.65 10.39
CA ASP A 5 -1.19 20.00 9.41
C ASP A 5 -1.01 18.50 9.72
N LEU A 6 -1.05 18.14 11.01
CA LEU A 6 -0.98 16.75 11.49
C LEU A 6 -2.20 15.94 11.08
N LEU A 7 -3.41 16.45 11.37
CA LEU A 7 -4.66 15.82 10.98
C LEU A 7 -4.77 15.68 9.45
N GLN A 8 -4.30 16.66 8.68
CA GLN A 8 -4.23 16.54 7.23
C GLN A 8 -3.26 15.45 6.77
N THR A 9 -2.11 15.32 7.42
CA THR A 9 -1.09 14.32 7.10
C THR A 9 -1.60 12.90 7.41
N GLU A 10 -2.24 12.69 8.56
CA GLU A 10 -2.88 11.41 8.90
C GLU A 10 -3.97 11.02 7.90
N GLN A 11 -4.84 11.96 7.53
CA GLN A 11 -5.89 11.72 6.53
C GLN A 11 -5.33 11.40 5.14
N ALA A 12 -4.26 12.11 4.74
CA ALA A 12 -3.56 11.83 3.49
C ALA A 12 -2.94 10.42 3.51
N ASN A 13 -2.32 10.02 4.63
CA ASN A 13 -1.74 8.69 4.80
C ASN A 13 -2.81 7.59 4.75
N ALA A 14 -3.96 7.79 5.41
CA ALA A 14 -5.07 6.84 5.37
C ALA A 14 -5.63 6.69 3.95
N THR A 15 -5.77 7.79 3.21
CA THR A 15 -6.26 7.79 1.83
C THR A 15 -5.28 7.09 0.89
N ALA A 16 -3.98 7.38 1.02
CA ALA A 16 -2.93 6.73 0.24
C ALA A 16 -2.94 5.21 0.45
N ARG A 17 -3.01 4.76 1.71
CA ARG A 17 -3.10 3.33 2.04
C ARG A 17 -4.34 2.67 1.43
N ALA A 18 -5.52 3.29 1.58
CA ALA A 18 -6.76 2.75 1.02
C ALA A 18 -6.71 2.65 -0.51
N ALA A 19 -6.10 3.64 -1.19
CA ALA A 19 -5.91 3.61 -2.64
C ALA A 19 -4.99 2.46 -3.07
N MET A 20 -3.88 2.23 -2.36
CA MET A 20 -2.97 1.13 -2.64
C MET A 20 -3.61 -0.24 -2.39
N GLU A 21 -4.34 -0.41 -1.29
CA GLU A 21 -5.09 -1.64 -0.99
C GLU A 21 -6.17 -1.92 -2.06
N SER A 22 -6.87 -0.88 -2.51
CA SER A 22 -7.87 -0.98 -3.59
C SER A 22 -7.23 -1.40 -4.92
N ALA A 23 -6.10 -0.80 -5.28
CA ALA A 23 -5.34 -1.14 -6.48
C ALA A 23 -4.86 -2.60 -6.44
N TYR A 24 -4.24 -3.02 -5.33
CA TYR A 24 -3.81 -4.40 -5.10
C TYR A 24 -4.97 -5.39 -5.28
N ASN A 25 -6.11 -5.13 -4.64
CA ASN A 25 -7.29 -6.00 -4.73
C ASN A 25 -7.83 -6.08 -6.16
N THR A 26 -7.79 -4.96 -6.89
CA THR A 26 -8.22 -4.91 -8.30
C THR A 26 -7.29 -5.74 -9.19
N CYS A 27 -5.98 -5.55 -9.07
CA CYS A 27 -4.99 -6.34 -9.82
C CYS A 27 -5.11 -7.83 -9.53
N ASN A 28 -5.25 -8.22 -8.26
CA ASN A 28 -5.40 -9.62 -7.87
C ASN A 28 -6.69 -10.25 -8.44
N ARG A 29 -7.81 -9.52 -8.45
CA ARG A 29 -9.05 -10.00 -9.09
C ARG A 29 -8.90 -10.16 -10.59
N SER A 30 -8.26 -9.21 -11.28
CA SER A 30 -7.98 -9.29 -12.71
C SER A 30 -7.08 -10.48 -13.05
N TYR A 31 -6.06 -10.74 -12.21
CA TYR A 31 -5.19 -11.90 -12.36
C TYR A 31 -6.00 -13.20 -12.32
N GLN A 32 -6.79 -13.41 -11.26
CA GLN A 32 -7.59 -14.62 -11.08
C GLN A 32 -8.58 -14.83 -12.22
N PHE A 33 -9.21 -13.75 -12.69
CA PHE A 33 -10.17 -13.82 -13.79
C PHE A 33 -9.52 -14.30 -15.09
N VAL A 34 -8.39 -13.68 -15.47
CA VAL A 34 -7.69 -14.04 -16.71
C VAL A 34 -7.01 -15.40 -16.62
N ASP A 35 -6.51 -15.78 -15.44
CA ASP A 35 -5.97 -17.12 -15.20
C ASP A 35 -7.06 -18.20 -15.44
N GLY A 36 -8.28 -17.96 -14.95
CA GLY A 36 -9.42 -18.82 -15.24
C GLY A 36 -9.78 -18.90 -16.73
N ILE A 37 -9.69 -17.77 -17.46
CA ILE A 37 -9.88 -17.76 -18.92
C ILE A 37 -8.78 -18.57 -19.63
N ARG A 38 -7.52 -18.40 -19.22
CA ARG A 38 -6.38 -19.13 -19.77
C ARG A 38 -6.59 -20.63 -19.64
N ASP A 39 -7.01 -21.10 -18.48
CA ASP A 39 -7.30 -22.52 -18.24
C ASP A 39 -8.45 -23.01 -19.12
N ASN A 40 -9.51 -22.22 -19.28
CA ASN A 40 -10.60 -22.56 -20.19
C ASN A 40 -10.13 -22.69 -21.65
N VAL A 41 -9.31 -21.75 -22.13
CA VAL A 41 -8.73 -21.77 -23.48
C VAL A 41 -7.86 -23.01 -23.65
N ARG A 42 -7.03 -23.35 -22.66
CA ARG A 42 -6.17 -24.53 -22.69
C ARG A 42 -6.95 -25.83 -22.82
N VAL A 43 -8.11 -25.94 -22.17
CA VAL A 43 -8.96 -27.14 -22.20
C VAL A 43 -9.76 -27.23 -23.50
N ASN A 44 -10.30 -26.11 -23.98
CA ASN A 44 -11.30 -26.12 -25.05
C ASN A 44 -10.75 -25.79 -26.44
N TRP A 45 -9.55 -25.18 -26.53
CA TRP A 45 -8.98 -24.73 -27.80
C TRP A 45 -7.55 -25.25 -27.99
N GLY A 46 -7.41 -26.32 -28.76
CA GLY A 46 -6.11 -26.87 -29.17
C GLY A 46 -5.62 -26.31 -30.51
N GLY A 47 -4.31 -26.39 -30.74
CA GLY A 47 -3.67 -26.02 -32.01
C GLY A 47 -2.52 -25.03 -31.86
N ALA A 48 -1.89 -24.65 -32.98
CA ALA A 48 -0.76 -23.71 -32.97
C ALA A 48 -1.19 -22.29 -32.57
N ALA A 49 -2.37 -21.83 -33.02
CA ALA A 49 -2.89 -20.51 -32.68
C ALA A 49 -3.18 -20.37 -31.17
N SER A 50 -3.76 -21.39 -30.53
CA SER A 50 -4.04 -21.34 -29.10
C SER A 50 -2.76 -21.33 -28.26
N ARG A 51 -1.68 -21.98 -28.70
CA ARG A 51 -0.37 -21.89 -28.02
C ARG A 51 0.16 -20.47 -27.95
N THR A 52 0.13 -19.72 -29.05
CA THR A 52 0.58 -18.31 -29.07
C THR A 52 -0.25 -17.44 -28.12
N TYR A 53 -1.57 -17.65 -28.07
CA TYR A 53 -2.42 -16.95 -27.10
C TYR A 53 -2.11 -17.35 -25.65
N LEU A 54 -1.88 -18.62 -25.37
CA LEU A 54 -1.53 -19.10 -24.04
C LEU A 54 -0.17 -18.57 -23.56
N GLU A 55 0.82 -18.46 -24.45
CA GLU A 55 2.11 -17.84 -24.16
C GLU A 55 1.96 -16.35 -23.83
N ALA A 56 1.19 -15.60 -24.64
CA ALA A 56 0.92 -14.19 -24.38
C ALA A 56 0.18 -13.97 -23.05
N LEU A 57 -0.82 -14.82 -22.75
CA LEU A 57 -1.53 -14.79 -21.46
C LEU A 57 -0.61 -15.12 -20.29
N ALA A 58 0.32 -16.07 -20.45
CA ALA A 58 1.27 -16.41 -19.40
C ALA A 58 2.23 -15.25 -19.08
N LEU A 59 2.75 -14.56 -20.11
CA LEU A 59 3.58 -13.37 -19.92
C LEU A 59 2.80 -12.23 -19.24
N TRP A 60 1.59 -11.97 -19.70
CA TRP A 60 0.74 -10.92 -19.11
C TRP A 60 0.41 -11.21 -17.63
N LEU A 61 0.11 -12.47 -17.29
CA LEU A 61 -0.14 -12.89 -15.91
C LEU A 61 1.12 -12.72 -15.05
N GLU A 62 2.30 -13.04 -15.56
CA GLU A 62 3.56 -12.84 -14.82
C GLU A 62 3.83 -11.37 -14.54
N GLU A 63 3.66 -10.48 -15.52
CA GLU A 63 3.79 -9.03 -15.31
C GLU A 63 2.81 -8.52 -14.26
N LEU A 64 1.55 -8.97 -14.32
CA LEU A 64 0.53 -8.58 -13.35
C LEU A 64 0.85 -9.11 -11.94
N ARG A 65 1.45 -10.29 -11.83
CA ARG A 65 1.94 -10.85 -10.56
C ARG A 65 3.07 -10.00 -9.97
N LEU A 66 4.03 -9.58 -10.80
CA LEU A 66 5.12 -8.69 -10.38
C LEU A 66 4.59 -7.34 -9.88
N ILE A 67 3.65 -6.73 -10.61
CA ILE A 67 2.98 -5.48 -10.20
C ILE A 67 2.25 -5.67 -8.86
N THR A 68 1.50 -6.76 -8.72
CA THR A 68 0.73 -7.05 -7.50
C THR A 68 1.65 -7.25 -6.29
N ASN A 69 2.77 -7.96 -6.47
CA ASN A 69 3.79 -8.12 -5.43
C ASN A 69 4.42 -6.78 -5.05
N GLY A 70 4.81 -5.96 -6.04
CA GLY A 70 5.36 -4.63 -5.79
C GLY A 70 4.38 -3.70 -5.07
N MET A 71 3.09 -3.78 -5.38
CA MET A 71 2.06 -3.05 -4.64
C MET A 71 1.95 -3.51 -3.18
N ASN A 72 2.02 -4.83 -2.93
CA ASN A 72 1.98 -5.36 -1.57
C ASN A 72 3.20 -4.94 -0.74
N GLU A 73 4.39 -4.95 -1.35
CA GLU A 73 5.63 -4.43 -0.74
C GLU A 73 5.51 -2.94 -0.43
N MET A 74 4.96 -2.15 -1.36
CA MET A 74 4.74 -0.71 -1.18
C MET A 74 3.76 -0.42 -0.04
N VAL A 75 2.66 -1.18 0.09
CA VAL A 75 1.73 -1.06 1.22
C VAL A 75 2.44 -1.34 2.54
N GLY A 76 3.30 -2.37 2.58
CA GLY A 76 4.10 -2.70 3.77
C GLY A 76 5.08 -1.60 4.15
N ALA A 77 5.88 -1.12 3.19
CA ALA A 77 6.86 -0.06 3.40
C ALA A 77 6.20 1.28 3.79
N PHE A 78 5.09 1.62 3.14
CA PHE A 78 4.31 2.82 3.47
C PHE A 78 3.72 2.73 4.87
N GLY A 79 3.17 1.57 5.25
CA GLY A 79 2.68 1.32 6.60
C GLY A 79 3.76 1.47 7.68
N GLY A 80 4.96 0.94 7.43
CA GLY A 80 6.12 1.13 8.32
C GLY A 80 6.54 2.59 8.44
N THR A 81 6.63 3.31 7.32
CA THR A 81 6.97 4.74 7.29
C THR A 81 5.97 5.57 8.09
N VAL A 82 4.66 5.30 7.97
CA VAL A 82 3.63 6.00 8.74
C VAL A 82 3.76 5.74 10.24
N GLN A 83 4.10 4.51 10.65
CA GLN A 83 4.37 4.21 12.06
C GLN A 83 5.61 4.93 12.59
N GLU A 84 6.69 4.99 11.82
CA GLU A 84 7.90 5.73 12.20
C GLU A 84 7.62 7.23 12.34
N MET A 85 6.84 7.82 11.44
CA MET A 85 6.40 9.22 11.55
C MET A 85 5.60 9.47 12.83
N ALA A 86 4.66 8.60 13.17
CA ALA A 86 3.88 8.71 14.41
C ALA A 86 4.77 8.60 15.66
N GLN A 87 5.77 7.72 15.66
CA GLN A 87 6.70 7.59 16.79
C GLN A 87 7.62 8.80 16.95
N MET A 88 8.10 9.37 15.83
CA MET A 88 8.87 10.62 15.86
C MET A 88 8.02 11.80 16.33
N GLU A 89 6.74 11.83 15.96
CA GLU A 89 5.78 12.82 16.46
C GLU A 89 5.60 12.71 17.98
N ASP A 90 5.35 11.50 18.49
CA ASP A 90 5.20 11.24 19.94
C ASP A 90 6.45 11.67 20.72
N GLN A 91 7.65 11.36 20.18
CA GLN A 91 8.91 11.81 20.78
C GLN A 91 9.03 13.34 20.80
N ALA A 92 8.72 14.01 19.69
CA ALA A 92 8.78 15.47 19.61
C ALA A 92 7.78 16.14 20.57
N ILE A 93 6.59 15.56 20.76
CA ILE A 93 5.60 16.04 21.73
C ILE A 93 6.10 15.86 23.17
N MET A 94 6.68 14.70 23.50
CA MET A 94 7.23 14.43 24.83
C MET A 94 8.40 15.38 25.17
N GLU A 95 9.32 15.59 24.22
CA GLU A 95 10.47 16.49 24.38
C GLU A 95 10.05 17.97 24.46
N GLY A 96 9.09 18.40 23.65
CA GLY A 96 8.55 19.76 23.75
C GLY A 96 7.84 20.03 25.08
N SER A 97 7.16 19.00 25.62
CA SER A 97 6.45 19.08 26.89
C SER A 97 7.38 19.12 28.10
N SER A 98 8.56 18.49 28.03
CA SER A 98 9.54 18.52 29.12
C SER A 98 10.20 19.89 29.26
N TRP A 99 10.58 20.51 28.14
CA TRP A 99 11.08 21.87 28.08
C TRP A 99 10.08 22.90 28.64
N LEU A 100 8.79 22.80 28.28
CA LEU A 100 7.76 23.70 28.78
C LEU A 100 7.57 23.62 30.30
N LYS A 101 7.76 22.44 30.89
CA LYS A 101 7.75 22.25 32.36
C LYS A 101 8.98 22.85 33.04
N GLU A 102 10.15 22.79 32.39
CA GLU A 102 11.38 23.40 32.90
C GLU A 102 11.39 24.93 32.81
N LEU A 103 10.75 25.52 31.79
CA LEU A 103 10.63 26.97 31.67
C LEU A 103 9.55 27.60 32.55
N ASN A 104 8.54 26.84 32.97
CA ASN A 104 7.46 27.37 33.81
C ASN A 104 7.11 26.46 35.01
N PRO A 105 8.08 26.21 35.92
CA PRO A 105 7.92 25.28 37.04
C PRO A 105 6.88 25.71 38.08
N ASN A 106 6.37 26.95 38.02
CA ASN A 106 5.49 27.54 39.03
C ASN A 106 4.00 27.64 38.62
N GLN A 107 3.60 27.14 37.44
CA GLN A 107 2.17 27.10 37.05
C GLN A 107 1.43 25.83 37.49
N ALA A 108 2.07 24.97 38.29
CA ALA A 108 1.38 23.91 39.01
C ALA A 108 0.67 24.49 40.25
N GLY A 109 -0.52 25.07 40.00
CA GLY A 109 -1.48 25.53 41.00
C GLY A 109 -2.88 25.54 40.40
#